data_AF-A0A7W0JFG7-F1
#
_entry.id   AF-A0A7W0JFG7-F1
#
_cell.length_a   1.000
_cell.length_b   1.000
_cell.length_c   1.000
_cell.angle_alpha   90.00
_cell.angle_beta   90.00
_cell.angle_gamma   90.00
#
_symmetry.space_group_name_H-M   'P 1'
#
loop_
_entity.id
_entity.type
_entity.pdbx_description
1 polymer ?
#
loop_
_entity_poly.entity_id
_entity_poly.type
_entity_poly.pdbx_seq_one_letter_code
_entity_poly.pdbx_strand_id
1 'polypeptide(L)'
;IDARINIAPGLEAIRRARRPDLHQTPAPVVAAPAPAPAPPSVPARRHVTLAGDLSAVNIFDAVQVIENSRLTGVLEVENTERQGRVLFNDGRIVGAESGAKQAAEAFRLIVEMTAGEFDFEKSAADFPVTINAPSNTNLILDTLRQLDEDKQDGE
;
A
#
# COMPACT_ATOMS: atom_id res chain seq x y z
N ILE A 1 -79.09 -18.08 -36.89
CA ILE A 1 -78.39 -16.98 -37.61
C ILE A 1 -78.20 -15.87 -36.59
N ASP A 2 -76.98 -15.33 -36.49
CA ASP A 2 -76.46 -14.32 -35.54
C ASP A 2 -76.27 -14.81 -34.08
N ALA A 3 -75.07 -14.92 -33.46
CA ALA A 3 -73.80 -14.18 -33.42
C ALA A 3 -73.73 -13.10 -32.31
N ARG A 4 -72.65 -13.21 -31.50
CA ARG A 4 -72.12 -12.28 -30.47
C ARG A 4 -72.85 -12.38 -29.13
N ILE A 5 -72.20 -12.72 -28.01
CA ILE A 5 -71.37 -11.88 -27.12
C ILE A 5 -70.59 -12.85 -26.20
N ASN A 6 -69.25 -12.89 -26.23
CA ASN A 6 -68.26 -12.16 -25.42
C ASN A 6 -68.17 -12.58 -23.93
N ILE A 7 -67.04 -13.23 -23.63
CA ILE A 7 -66.20 -13.28 -22.41
C ILE A 7 -66.84 -13.22 -21.00
N ALA A 8 -66.48 -14.21 -20.20
CA ALA A 8 -66.29 -14.08 -18.75
C ALA A 8 -65.07 -14.92 -18.34
N PRO A 9 -63.99 -14.32 -17.81
CA PRO A 9 -62.92 -15.05 -17.14
C PRO A 9 -63.22 -15.08 -15.63
N GLY A 10 -63.16 -16.26 -15.03
CA GLY A 10 -63.39 -16.38 -13.59
C GLY A 10 -63.35 -17.79 -13.06
N LEU A 11 -62.32 -18.56 -13.45
CA LEU A 11 -61.96 -19.80 -12.74
C LEU A 11 -61.32 -19.36 -11.42
N GLU A 12 -62.06 -19.42 -10.31
CA GLU A 12 -62.08 -20.57 -9.39
C GLU A 12 -60.66 -21.01 -9.04
N ALA A 13 -60.22 -20.77 -7.82
CA ALA A 13 -60.16 -21.76 -6.75
C ALA A 13 -58.80 -21.46 -6.09
N ILE A 14 -58.57 -21.59 -4.79
CA ILE A 14 -59.03 -22.57 -3.85
C ILE A 14 -58.79 -21.93 -2.48
N ARG A 15 -59.80 -22.06 -1.66
CA ARG A 15 -59.83 -21.65 -0.26
C ARG A 15 -58.81 -22.44 0.56
N ARG A 16 -58.46 -21.81 1.70
CA ARG A 16 -58.13 -22.46 3.00
C ARG A 16 -56.76 -23.14 3.05
N ALA A 17 -56.03 -23.13 4.15
CA ALA A 17 -56.17 -22.47 5.45
C ALA A 17 -54.87 -22.77 6.22
N ARG A 18 -54.53 -21.87 7.17
CA ARG A 18 -53.99 -22.18 8.50
C ARG A 18 -52.87 -23.23 8.59
N ARG A 19 -51.64 -22.77 8.83
CA ARG A 19 -50.98 -22.80 10.16
C ARG A 19 -49.57 -22.19 10.05
N PRO A 20 -49.07 -21.53 11.11
CA PRO A 20 -47.68 -21.12 11.21
C PRO A 20 -46.86 -22.28 11.79
N ASP A 21 -45.72 -22.61 11.19
CA ASP A 21 -44.66 -23.32 11.90
C ASP A 21 -43.30 -22.97 11.29
N LEU A 22 -42.31 -22.93 12.16
CA LEU A 22 -40.94 -22.46 11.96
C LEU A 22 -40.32 -23.00 10.67
N HIS A 23 -39.52 -22.18 9.97
CA HIS A 23 -38.19 -22.48 9.40
C HIS A 23 -37.75 -21.25 8.57
N GLN A 24 -36.81 -20.48 9.10
CA GLN A 24 -36.14 -19.44 8.34
C GLN A 24 -35.14 -20.11 7.39
N THR A 25 -35.32 -19.94 6.09
CA THR A 25 -34.26 -20.16 5.10
C THR A 25 -34.28 -18.93 4.19
N PRO A 26 -33.26 -18.05 4.25
CA PRO A 26 -33.13 -17.01 3.23
C PRO A 26 -32.81 -17.66 1.87
N ALA A 27 -33.41 -17.07 0.83
CA ALA A 27 -33.31 -17.45 -0.57
C ALA A 27 -31.87 -17.69 -1.07
N PRO A 28 -31.67 -18.47 -2.16
CA PRO A 28 -30.36 -18.58 -2.78
C PRO A 28 -29.93 -17.19 -3.25
N VAL A 29 -28.89 -16.66 -2.61
CA VAL A 29 -28.16 -15.51 -3.14
C VAL A 29 -27.67 -15.91 -4.52
N VAL A 30 -28.16 -15.22 -5.55
CA VAL A 30 -27.55 -15.29 -6.87
C VAL A 30 -26.13 -14.78 -6.66
N ALA A 31 -25.18 -15.71 -6.67
CA ALA A 31 -23.76 -15.38 -6.55
C ALA A 31 -23.44 -14.45 -7.72
N ALA A 32 -23.19 -13.18 -7.41
CA ALA A 32 -22.60 -12.26 -8.36
C ALA A 32 -21.33 -12.93 -8.92
N PRO A 33 -21.08 -12.89 -10.23
CA PRO A 33 -19.86 -13.45 -10.78
C PRO A 33 -18.68 -12.77 -10.09
N ALA A 34 -17.75 -13.59 -9.58
CA ALA A 34 -16.51 -13.15 -8.98
C ALA A 34 -15.80 -12.16 -9.93
N PRO A 35 -15.14 -11.11 -9.41
CA PRO A 35 -14.38 -10.20 -10.26
C PRO A 35 -13.34 -11.01 -11.05
N ALA A 36 -13.31 -10.78 -12.36
CA ALA A 36 -12.34 -11.38 -13.26
C ALA A 36 -10.90 -11.17 -12.73
N PRO A 37 -9.97 -12.12 -12.96
CA PRO A 37 -8.58 -11.91 -12.60
C PRO A 37 -8.06 -10.65 -13.29
N ALA A 38 -7.48 -9.74 -12.52
CA ALA A 38 -6.81 -8.55 -13.04
C ALA A 38 -5.83 -8.96 -14.15
N PRO A 39 -5.70 -8.19 -15.24
CA PRO A 39 -4.75 -8.50 -16.30
C PRO A 39 -3.33 -8.59 -15.73
N PRO A 40 -2.45 -9.43 -16.31
CA PRO A 40 -1.05 -9.45 -15.91
C PRO A 40 -0.45 -8.07 -16.15
N SER A 41 -0.03 -7.41 -15.08
CA SER A 41 0.68 -6.13 -15.13
C SER A 41 1.90 -6.32 -16.01
N VAL A 42 1.89 -5.72 -17.21
CA VAL A 42 3.12 -5.54 -17.99
C VAL A 42 4.11 -4.83 -17.05
N PRO A 43 5.35 -5.33 -16.87
CA PRO A 43 6.30 -4.65 -16.01
C PRO A 43 6.51 -3.26 -16.61
N ALA A 44 5.97 -2.25 -15.95
CA ALA A 44 6.22 -0.87 -16.30
C ALA A 44 7.74 -0.69 -16.30
N ARG A 45 8.30 -0.12 -17.37
CA ARG A 45 9.72 0.22 -17.41
C ARG A 45 10.01 1.07 -16.17
N ARG A 46 10.72 0.48 -15.23
CA ARG A 46 11.27 1.15 -14.04
C ARG A 46 12.23 2.22 -14.54
N HIS A 47 11.78 3.47 -14.52
CA HIS A 47 12.64 4.61 -14.82
C HIS A 47 13.34 5.02 -13.52
N VAL A 48 14.49 4.39 -13.31
CA VAL A 48 15.45 4.82 -12.29
C VAL A 48 15.82 6.27 -12.57
N THR A 49 15.58 7.12 -11.58
CA THR A 49 15.84 8.56 -11.64
C THR A 49 17.19 8.90 -11.02
N LEU A 50 17.56 8.22 -9.94
CA LEU A 50 18.87 8.31 -9.28
C LEU A 50 19.29 6.89 -8.93
N ALA A 51 20.57 6.55 -9.09
CA ALA A 51 21.12 5.30 -8.57
C ALA A 51 22.60 5.48 -8.26
N GLY A 52 23.11 4.70 -7.33
CA GLY A 52 24.50 4.76 -6.93
C GLY A 52 24.87 3.72 -5.88
N ASP A 53 26.12 3.80 -5.46
CA ASP A 53 26.70 2.94 -4.44
C ASP A 53 26.76 3.70 -3.11
N LEU A 54 26.29 3.07 -2.03
CA LEU A 54 26.24 3.63 -0.69
C LEU A 54 27.63 3.91 -0.09
N SER A 55 28.67 3.23 -0.55
CA SER A 55 30.06 3.51 -0.14
C SER A 55 30.62 4.75 -0.83
N ALA A 56 30.05 5.19 -1.95
CA ALA A 56 30.41 6.42 -2.63
C ALA A 56 29.52 7.61 -2.24
N VAL A 57 28.22 7.37 -2.04
CA VAL A 57 27.22 8.39 -1.70
C VAL A 57 26.41 7.91 -0.50
N ASN A 58 26.52 8.61 0.61
CA ASN A 58 25.78 8.26 1.83
C ASN A 58 24.27 8.42 1.61
N ILE A 59 23.46 7.59 2.27
CA ILE A 59 21.99 7.65 2.23
C ILE A 59 21.44 9.05 2.54
N PHE A 60 22.12 9.81 3.41
CA PHE A 60 21.74 11.18 3.74
C PHE A 60 21.89 12.15 2.57
N ASP A 61 22.94 12.01 1.76
CA ASP A 61 23.14 12.82 0.56
C ASP A 61 22.04 12.52 -0.47
N ALA A 62 21.69 11.24 -0.65
CA ALA A 62 20.58 10.84 -1.53
C ALA A 62 19.25 11.45 -1.07
N VAL A 63 18.94 11.37 0.23
CA VAL A 63 17.77 12.01 0.85
C VAL A 63 17.78 13.52 0.60
N GLN A 64 18.93 14.18 0.77
CA GLN A 64 19.05 15.62 0.57
C GLN A 64 18.80 16.03 -0.88
N VAL A 65 19.26 15.25 -1.86
CA VAL A 65 18.99 15.51 -3.29
C VAL A 65 17.49 15.36 -3.59
N ILE A 66 16.84 14.33 -3.06
CA ILE A 66 15.41 14.06 -3.21
C ILE A 66 14.58 15.18 -2.58
N GLU A 67 14.96 15.63 -1.39
CA GLU A 67 14.31 16.74 -0.67
C GLU A 67 14.38 18.04 -1.46
N ASN A 68 15.58 18.48 -1.85
CA ASN A 68 15.77 19.74 -2.58
C ASN A 68 15.04 19.75 -3.93
N SER A 69 14.97 18.57 -4.57
CA SER A 69 14.27 18.39 -5.85
C SER A 69 12.76 18.18 -5.69
N ARG A 70 12.25 18.09 -4.46
CA ARG A 70 10.85 17.81 -4.12
C ARG A 70 10.28 16.59 -4.84
N LEU A 71 11.08 15.52 -4.93
CA LEU A 71 10.64 14.32 -5.65
C LEU A 71 9.69 13.47 -4.81
N THR A 72 8.68 12.91 -5.47
CA THR A 72 7.80 11.87 -4.93
C THR A 72 8.23 10.54 -5.53
N GLY A 73 8.45 9.52 -4.70
CA GLY A 73 8.99 8.25 -5.15
C GLY A 73 9.46 7.33 -4.04
N VAL A 74 10.08 6.23 -4.45
CA VAL A 74 10.67 5.23 -3.55
C VAL A 74 12.17 5.24 -3.73
N LEU A 75 12.91 5.35 -2.63
CA LEU A 75 14.34 5.07 -2.57
C LEU A 75 14.50 3.64 -2.07
N GLU A 76 14.88 2.73 -2.95
CA GLU A 76 15.28 1.38 -2.56
C GLU A 76 16.76 1.38 -2.20
N VAL A 77 17.09 0.60 -1.17
CA VAL A 77 18.45 0.46 -0.65
C VAL A 77 18.66 -1.02 -0.37
N GLU A 78 19.71 -1.60 -0.91
CA GLU A 78 20.02 -3.02 -0.72
C GLU A 78 21.51 -3.29 -0.53
N ASN A 79 21.81 -4.29 0.30
CA ASN A 79 23.11 -4.93 0.40
C ASN A 79 22.86 -6.45 0.55
N THR A 80 23.94 -7.22 0.51
CA THR A 80 24.01 -8.67 0.75
C THR A 80 23.17 -9.17 1.94
N GLU A 81 23.01 -8.37 3.00
CA GLU A 81 22.32 -8.78 4.23
C GLU A 81 20.89 -8.24 4.37
N ARG A 82 20.58 -7.11 3.75
CA ARG A 82 19.35 -6.35 4.04
C ARG A 82 18.89 -5.55 2.83
N GLN A 83 17.58 -5.45 2.67
CA GLN A 83 16.92 -4.51 1.77
C GLN A 83 16.01 -3.59 2.58
N GLY A 84 15.87 -2.35 2.15
CA GLY A 84 14.89 -1.42 2.66
C GLY A 84 14.44 -0.42 1.62
N ARG A 85 13.36 0.27 1.95
CA ARG A 85 12.69 1.25 1.10
C ARG A 85 12.34 2.46 1.92
N VAL A 86 12.54 3.65 1.36
CA VAL A 86 12.09 4.92 1.94
C VAL A 86 11.14 5.59 0.96
N LEU A 87 9.95 5.94 1.45
CA LEU A 87 8.86 6.52 0.68
C LEU A 87 8.90 8.04 0.82
N PHE A 88 8.81 8.75 -0.30
CA PHE A 88 8.86 10.21 -0.35
C PHE A 88 7.63 10.80 -1.02
N ASN A 89 7.10 11.88 -0.44
CA ASN A 89 6.11 12.76 -1.07
C ASN A 89 6.65 14.20 -1.06
N ASP A 90 6.75 14.84 -2.23
CA ASP A 90 7.26 16.22 -2.38
C ASP A 90 8.61 16.44 -1.66
N GLY A 91 9.49 15.44 -1.74
CA GLY A 91 10.80 15.46 -1.07
C GLY A 91 10.77 15.17 0.43
N ARG A 92 9.60 14.94 1.05
CA ARG A 92 9.48 14.57 2.46
C ARG A 92 9.43 13.06 2.64
N ILE A 93 10.16 12.55 3.62
CA ILE A 93 10.05 11.15 4.04
C ILE A 93 8.70 10.96 4.73
N VAL A 94 7.87 10.10 4.14
CA VAL A 94 6.52 9.79 4.63
C VAL A 94 6.40 8.37 5.16
N GLY A 95 7.34 7.49 4.80
CA GLY A 95 7.36 6.11 5.28
C GLY A 95 8.70 5.44 4.99
N ALA A 96 8.91 4.30 5.65
CA ALA A 96 10.02 3.41 5.35
C ALA A 96 9.65 1.96 5.67
N GLU A 97 10.29 1.01 5.01
CA GLU A 97 10.05 -0.42 5.14
C GLU A 97 11.38 -1.17 5.06
N SER A 98 11.65 -2.08 5.99
CA SER A 98 12.80 -2.96 5.92
C SER A 98 12.50 -4.27 6.65
N GLY A 99 12.42 -5.37 5.88
CA GLY A 99 11.96 -6.66 6.39
C GLY A 99 10.58 -6.57 7.04
N ALA A 100 10.50 -6.89 8.33
CA ALA A 100 9.26 -6.80 9.12
C ALA A 100 9.05 -5.46 9.83
N LYS A 101 10.03 -4.54 9.77
CA LYS A 101 9.94 -3.21 10.38
C LYS A 101 9.33 -2.22 9.40
N GLN A 102 8.64 -1.22 9.95
CA GLN A 102 7.97 -0.16 9.21
C GLN A 102 8.26 1.21 9.85
N ALA A 103 7.97 2.29 9.13
CA ALA A 103 8.09 3.67 9.57
C ALA A 103 9.48 3.99 10.14
N ALA A 104 9.55 4.68 11.28
CA ALA A 104 10.83 5.13 11.86
C ALA A 104 11.78 3.97 12.19
N GLU A 105 11.27 2.81 12.63
CA GLU A 105 12.10 1.64 12.91
C GLU A 105 12.76 1.10 11.65
N ALA A 106 12.03 1.03 10.54
CA ALA A 106 12.60 0.64 9.25
C ALA A 106 13.63 1.64 8.75
N PHE A 107 13.34 2.94 8.90
CA PHE A 107 14.26 4.00 8.50
C PHE A 107 15.59 3.89 9.26
N ARG A 108 15.55 3.58 10.56
CA ARG A 108 16.75 3.31 11.36
C ARG A 108 17.57 2.15 10.79
N LEU A 109 16.92 1.03 10.47
CA LEU A 109 17.62 -0.13 9.87
C LEU A 109 18.27 0.18 8.53
N ILE A 110 17.71 1.10 7.75
CA ILE A 110 18.25 1.55 6.46
C ILE A 110 19.44 2.48 6.68
N VAL A 111 19.36 3.39 7.64
CA VAL A 111 20.45 4.32 7.98
C VAL A 111 21.70 3.60 8.49
N GLU A 112 21.54 2.42 9.10
CA GLU A 112 22.67 1.58 9.49
C GLU A 112 23.43 0.96 8.31
N MET A 113 22.84 0.95 7.10
CA MET A 113 23.48 0.40 5.91
C MET A 113 24.52 1.38 5.36
N THR A 114 25.80 1.05 5.52
CA THR A 114 26.93 1.90 5.10
C THR A 114 27.56 1.48 3.77
N ALA A 115 27.07 0.40 3.17
CA ALA A 115 27.51 -0.13 1.88
C ALA A 115 26.32 -0.77 1.15
N GLY A 116 26.47 -1.01 -0.15
CA GLY A 116 25.43 -1.58 -1.00
C GLY A 116 25.03 -0.63 -2.11
N GLU A 117 23.91 -0.90 -2.75
CA GLU A 117 23.37 -0.12 -3.85
C GLU A 117 22.09 0.59 -3.43
N PHE A 118 21.83 1.74 -4.03
CA PHE A 118 20.54 2.42 -3.90
C PHE A 118 20.02 2.84 -5.27
N ASP A 119 18.71 2.86 -5.41
CA ASP A 119 18.04 3.43 -6.56
C ASP A 119 16.77 4.17 -6.15
N PHE A 120 16.47 5.25 -6.85
CA PHE A 120 15.28 6.06 -6.65
C PHE A 120 14.41 6.00 -7.87
N GLU A 121 13.15 5.63 -7.65
CA GLU A 121 12.11 5.57 -8.66
C GLU A 121 11.03 6.60 -8.36
N LYS A 122 10.75 7.48 -9.34
CA LYS A 122 9.64 8.43 -9.21
C LYS A 122 8.30 7.71 -9.25
N SER A 123 7.41 8.16 -8.38
CA SER A 123 6.01 7.75 -8.38
C SER A 123 5.11 8.88 -8.85
N ALA A 124 4.09 8.53 -9.62
CA ALA A 124 3.03 9.48 -10.03
C ALA A 124 1.99 9.73 -8.93
N ALA A 125 1.92 8.83 -7.94
CA ALA A 125 1.00 8.92 -6.81
C ALA A 125 1.76 9.15 -5.51
N ASP A 126 1.10 9.80 -4.56
CA ASP A 126 1.58 9.94 -3.19
C ASP A 126 1.44 8.64 -2.39
N PHE A 127 2.28 8.51 -1.36
CA PHE A 127 2.27 7.41 -0.42
C PHE A 127 1.58 7.79 0.89
N PRO A 128 0.98 6.83 1.61
CA PRO A 128 0.42 7.08 2.94
C PRO A 128 1.52 7.51 3.92
N VAL A 129 1.21 8.53 4.73
CA VAL A 129 2.12 9.04 5.76
C VAL A 129 2.08 8.14 6.99
N THR A 130 3.15 7.35 7.19
CA THR A 130 3.37 6.51 8.36
C THR A 130 4.41 7.10 9.31
N ILE A 131 5.26 8.00 8.83
CA ILE A 131 6.24 8.75 9.63
C ILE A 131 5.78 10.20 9.73
N ASN A 132 5.52 10.67 10.95
CA ASN A 132 5.17 12.06 11.22
C ASN A 132 6.36 12.79 11.84
N ALA A 133 7.23 13.35 10.99
CA ALA A 133 8.35 14.20 11.39
C ALA A 133 8.17 15.63 10.86
N PRO A 134 8.60 16.67 11.60
CA PRO A 134 8.48 18.05 11.15
C PRO A 134 9.35 18.35 9.91
N SER A 135 10.48 17.65 9.76
CA SER A 135 11.38 17.71 8.61
C SER A 135 12.22 16.44 8.50
N ASN A 136 12.78 16.17 7.32
CA ASN A 136 13.69 15.04 7.10
C ASN A 136 14.91 15.14 8.02
N THR A 137 15.49 16.35 8.17
CA THR A 137 16.60 16.60 9.08
C THR A 137 16.26 16.19 10.52
N ASN A 138 15.05 16.51 10.99
CA ASN A 138 14.64 16.16 12.34
C ASN A 138 14.50 14.64 12.51
N LEU A 139 13.96 13.94 11.50
CA LEU A 139 13.90 12.49 11.49
C LEU A 139 15.30 11.86 11.52
N ILE A 140 16.23 12.38 10.72
CA ILE A 140 17.61 11.91 10.66
C ILE A 140 18.32 12.12 12.01
N LEU A 141 18.23 13.31 12.60
CA LEU A 141 18.86 13.60 13.89
C LEU A 141 18.30 12.74 15.02
N ASP A 142 16.98 12.52 15.06
CA ASP A 142 16.36 11.63 16.02
C ASP A 142 16.83 10.17 15.84
N THR A 143 16.90 9.70 14.58
CA THR A 143 17.39 8.36 14.25
C THR A 143 18.85 8.16 14.67
N LEU A 144 19.72 9.14 14.41
CA LEU A 144 21.13 9.08 14.79
C LEU A 144 21.32 9.06 16.31
N ARG A 145 20.52 9.84 17.05
CA ARG A 145 20.54 9.83 18.52
C ARG A 145 20.16 8.46 19.06
N GLN A 146 19.07 7.88 18.57
CA GLN A 146 18.63 6.54 18.99
C GLN A 146 19.67 5.46 18.68
N LEU A 147 20.39 5.58 17.57
CA LEU A 147 21.44 4.63 17.20
C LEU A 147 22.68 4.73 18.09
N ASP A 148 23.01 5.94 18.56
CA ASP A 148 24.10 6.16 19.52
C ASP A 148 23.73 5.64 20.92
N GLU A 149 22.49 5.87 21.37
CA GLU A 149 21.98 5.37 22.65
C GLU A 149 22.00 3.83 22.73
N ASP A 150 21.61 3.15 21.65
CA ASP A 150 21.58 1.68 21.57
C ASP A 150 22.98 1.05 21.62
N LYS A 151 23.97 1.71 21.03
CA LYS A 151 25.37 1.27 21.10
C LYS A 151 25.95 1.37 22.51
N GLN A 152 25.49 2.32 23.32
CA GLN A 152 26.01 2.55 24.67
C GLN A 152 25.33 1.68 25.74
N ASP A 153 24.10 1.22 25.52
CA ASP A 153 23.36 0.34 26.45
C ASP A 153 23.72 -1.15 26.26
N GLY A 154 24.36 -1.49 25.13
CA GLY A 154 24.81 -2.85 24.80
C GLY A 154 26.20 -3.24 25.29
N GLU A 155 26.88 -2.40 26.09
CA GLU A 155 28.24 -2.61 26.63
C GLU A 155 28.27 -3.00 28.12
#